data_AF-A0A963MGP2-F1
#
_entry.id   AF-A0A963MGP2-F1
#
_cell.length_a   1.000
_cell.length_b   1.000
_cell.length_c   1.000
_cell.angle_alpha   90.00
_cell.angle_beta   90.00
_cell.angle_gamma   90.00
#
_symmetry.space_group_name_H-M   'P 1'
#
loop_
_entity.id
_entity.type
_entity.pdbx_description
1 polymer ?
#
loop_
_entity_poly.entity_id
_entity_poly.type
_entity_poly.pdbx_seq_one_letter_code
_entity_poly.pdbx_strand_id
1 'polypeptide(L)'
;MKRRYGKPGNGTGTIRWGLGALALAIACATQAQWASNRGYQLLQRVDDVLFGVDNLSLQILDRTHVAGTLLHINVDRPYPVRSRVDFVAECATPMRLAIRTGRASDRAPLESLEFSDVSWLDGSWAAAEFACESTRQPGRAAQLAREMYERGGPPDTEVVYCDLQPDGSTEVRKGVEVRFSPSANAVSVNRQWLSSGSVTADEVRFGANSVWRINRQALDIRRSAPGGEMLFSGLCDRRAPALR
;
A
#
# COMPACT_ATOMS: atom_id res chain seq x y z
N MET A 1 -47.91 -11.86 -68.53
CA MET A 1 -47.36 -13.09 -69.13
C MET A 1 -46.97 -14.07 -68.01
N LYS A 2 -47.42 -15.34 -68.13
CA LYS A 2 -46.96 -16.63 -67.55
C LYS A 2 -46.18 -16.62 -66.20
N ARG A 3 -46.75 -17.11 -65.09
CA ARG A 3 -46.84 -18.51 -64.58
C ARG A 3 -45.53 -19.32 -64.47
N ARG A 4 -45.10 -19.47 -63.20
CA ARG A 4 -44.74 -20.69 -62.42
C ARG A 4 -43.58 -21.64 -62.81
N TYR A 5 -43.04 -22.21 -61.71
CA TYR A 5 -42.28 -23.46 -61.50
C TYR A 5 -40.74 -23.33 -61.48
N GLY A 6 -40.00 -23.86 -60.49
CA GLY A 6 -40.36 -24.73 -59.35
C GLY A 6 -39.24 -24.87 -58.30
N LYS A 7 -39.69 -25.28 -57.09
CA LYS A 7 -39.03 -25.87 -55.89
C LYS A 7 -37.96 -26.96 -56.19
N PRO A 8 -37.36 -27.63 -55.18
CA PRO A 8 -36.75 -27.20 -53.89
C PRO A 8 -35.39 -27.91 -53.64
N GLY A 9 -34.67 -27.52 -52.58
CA GLY A 9 -33.52 -28.29 -52.07
C GLY A 9 -33.44 -28.19 -50.56
N ASN A 10 -33.84 -29.27 -49.89
CA ASN A 10 -33.82 -29.43 -48.43
C ASN A 10 -32.39 -29.39 -47.88
N GLY A 11 -32.23 -28.76 -46.73
CA GLY A 11 -31.00 -28.78 -45.94
C GLY A 11 -31.26 -28.26 -44.54
N THR A 12 -32.01 -29.02 -43.75
CA THR A 12 -32.18 -28.89 -42.30
C THR A 12 -30.82 -28.89 -41.60
N GLY A 13 -30.54 -27.81 -40.85
CA GLY A 13 -29.35 -27.69 -40.02
C GLY A 13 -29.51 -26.57 -39.00
N THR A 14 -30.42 -26.77 -38.04
CA THR A 14 -30.53 -25.98 -36.82
C THR A 14 -29.31 -26.21 -35.93
N ILE A 15 -28.44 -25.21 -35.77
CA ILE A 15 -27.63 -25.04 -34.56
C ILE A 15 -27.76 -23.58 -34.11
N ARG A 16 -28.76 -23.40 -33.23
CA ARG A 16 -28.80 -22.42 -32.15
C ARG A 16 -27.48 -22.45 -31.36
N TRP A 17 -27.22 -21.40 -30.59
CA TRP A 17 -26.13 -21.22 -29.62
C TRP A 17 -24.92 -20.43 -30.14
N GLY A 18 -25.06 -19.11 -30.08
CA GLY A 18 -23.95 -18.15 -30.15
C GLY A 18 -24.22 -16.89 -29.31
N LEU A 19 -25.10 -16.98 -28.31
CA LEU A 19 -25.22 -16.01 -27.22
C LEU A 19 -24.44 -16.60 -26.04
N GLY A 20 -23.15 -16.28 -25.93
CA GLY A 20 -22.31 -16.87 -24.88
C GLY A 20 -20.83 -16.62 -25.04
N ALA A 21 -20.40 -15.37 -25.23
CA ALA A 21 -19.00 -14.98 -25.09
C ALA A 21 -18.85 -13.49 -24.76
N LEU A 22 -19.73 -12.94 -23.93
CA LEU A 22 -19.60 -11.56 -23.42
C LEU A 22 -19.82 -11.53 -21.90
N ALA A 23 -19.14 -12.43 -21.19
CA ALA A 23 -19.17 -12.48 -19.73
C ALA A 23 -17.88 -13.12 -19.20
N LEU A 24 -16.73 -12.48 -19.42
CA LEU A 24 -15.48 -12.78 -18.71
C LEU A 24 -14.48 -11.63 -18.87
N ALA A 25 -14.86 -10.46 -18.33
CA ALA A 25 -13.91 -9.36 -18.05
C ALA A 25 -14.37 -8.50 -16.86
N ILE A 26 -15.12 -9.06 -15.92
CA ILE A 26 -15.53 -8.36 -14.69
C ILE A 26 -15.33 -9.29 -13.50
N ALA A 27 -14.09 -9.71 -13.32
CA ALA A 27 -13.58 -10.16 -12.03
C ALA A 27 -12.14 -9.64 -11.97
N CYS A 28 -11.80 -8.93 -10.90
CA CYS A 28 -10.51 -8.26 -10.65
C CYS A 28 -10.32 -6.88 -11.31
N ALA A 29 -11.11 -5.90 -10.88
CA ALA A 29 -10.63 -4.51 -10.84
C ALA A 29 -11.32 -3.69 -9.72
N THR A 30 -11.45 -4.26 -8.53
CA THR A 30 -11.53 -3.44 -7.29
C THR A 30 -10.15 -3.23 -6.72
N GLN A 31 -9.13 -3.11 -7.58
CA GLN A 31 -7.97 -2.32 -7.21
C GLN A 31 -8.39 -0.87 -7.39
N ALA A 32 -8.87 -0.29 -6.30
CA ALA A 32 -8.62 1.08 -5.94
C ALA A 32 -8.36 2.02 -7.16
N GLN A 33 -9.37 2.80 -7.57
CA GLN A 33 -9.28 3.97 -8.44
C GLN A 33 -8.35 5.10 -7.90
N TRP A 34 -7.32 4.77 -7.13
CA TRP A 34 -6.49 5.65 -6.31
C TRP A 34 -5.16 6.05 -6.98
N ALA A 35 -5.07 5.83 -8.29
CA ALA A 35 -3.99 6.33 -9.13
C ALA A 35 -4.61 7.18 -10.25
N SER A 36 -5.18 8.33 -9.89
CA SER A 36 -5.54 9.33 -10.89
C SER A 36 -4.28 10.07 -11.31
N ASN A 37 -4.03 10.20 -12.61
CA ASN A 37 -2.98 11.08 -13.16
C ASN A 37 -3.32 12.58 -13.00
N ARG A 38 -4.49 12.91 -12.42
CA ARG A 38 -4.90 14.26 -12.03
C ARG A 38 -5.23 14.23 -10.54
N GLY A 39 -4.29 14.61 -9.69
CA GLY A 39 -4.44 14.65 -8.23
C GLY A 39 -3.22 14.10 -7.49
N TYR A 40 -3.41 13.78 -6.21
CA TYR A 40 -2.36 13.25 -5.34
C TYR A 40 -2.03 11.79 -5.61
N GLN A 41 -0.78 11.43 -5.34
CA GLN A 41 -0.26 10.07 -5.43
C GLN A 41 -0.28 9.44 -4.03
N LEU A 42 -0.91 8.28 -3.88
CA LEU A 42 -0.81 7.51 -2.65
C LEU A 42 0.56 6.87 -2.53
N LEU A 43 1.15 6.98 -1.34
CA LEU A 43 2.50 6.49 -1.07
C LEU A 43 2.51 5.40 -0.02
N GLN A 44 1.61 5.47 0.96
CA GLN A 44 1.65 4.56 2.10
C GLN A 44 0.30 4.44 2.82
N ARG A 45 0.08 3.29 3.47
CA ARG A 45 -1.00 3.08 4.43
C ARG A 45 -0.43 2.74 5.81
N VAL A 46 -0.83 3.48 6.83
CA VAL A 46 -0.58 3.17 8.24
C VAL A 46 -1.92 3.19 8.97
N ASP A 47 -2.30 2.06 9.57
CA ASP A 47 -3.61 1.88 10.20
C ASP A 47 -4.79 2.27 9.28
N ASP A 48 -5.60 3.25 9.71
CA ASP A 48 -6.75 3.82 9.01
C ASP A 48 -6.40 5.08 8.18
N VAL A 49 -5.12 5.43 8.10
CA VAL A 49 -4.62 6.62 7.40
C VAL A 49 -3.83 6.22 6.16
N LEU A 50 -4.15 6.88 5.05
CA LEU A 50 -3.36 6.89 3.83
C LEU A 50 -2.55 8.18 3.75
N PHE A 51 -1.26 8.03 3.47
CA PHE A 51 -0.36 9.12 3.16
C PHE A 51 -0.21 9.24 1.65
N GLY A 52 -0.33 10.47 1.16
CA GLY A 52 -0.10 10.79 -0.23
C GLY A 52 0.54 12.14 -0.43
N VAL A 53 1.13 12.36 -1.59
CA VAL A 53 1.71 13.65 -1.97
C VAL A 53 0.99 14.17 -3.19
N ASP A 54 0.66 15.47 -3.20
CA ASP A 54 0.24 16.14 -4.42
C ASP A 54 1.45 16.35 -5.32
N ASN A 55 1.62 15.51 -6.34
CA ASN A 55 2.79 15.58 -7.22
C ASN A 55 2.83 16.86 -8.05
N LEU A 56 1.69 17.53 -8.27
CA LEU A 56 1.61 18.81 -8.96
C LEU A 56 2.07 19.96 -8.05
N SER A 57 2.10 19.75 -6.73
CA SER A 57 2.62 20.72 -5.75
C SER A 57 4.14 20.68 -5.57
N LEU A 58 4.82 19.70 -6.18
CA LEU A 58 6.26 19.54 -6.00
C LEU A 58 7.04 20.69 -6.64
N GLN A 59 7.93 21.31 -5.86
CA GLN A 59 8.78 22.41 -6.29
C GLN A 59 10.23 22.14 -5.93
N ILE A 60 11.12 22.15 -6.93
CA ILE A 60 12.56 22.08 -6.72
C ILE A 60 13.02 23.45 -6.20
N LEU A 61 13.61 23.49 -5.00
CA LEU A 61 14.10 24.72 -4.39
C LEU A 61 15.57 24.95 -4.72
N ASP A 62 16.38 23.88 -4.65
CA ASP A 62 17.78 23.83 -5.05
C ASP A 62 18.19 22.37 -5.41
N ARG A 63 19.49 22.06 -5.39
CA ARG A 63 20.03 20.74 -5.73
C ARG A 63 19.70 19.63 -4.72
N THR A 64 19.41 19.99 -3.48
CA THR A 64 19.20 19.07 -2.36
C THR A 64 17.84 19.23 -1.69
N HIS A 65 17.04 20.23 -2.04
CA HIS A 65 15.76 20.52 -1.39
C HIS A 65 14.57 20.53 -2.36
N VAL A 66 13.51 19.84 -1.96
CA VAL A 66 12.23 19.77 -2.70
C VAL A 66 11.09 20.10 -1.75
N ALA A 67 10.25 21.07 -2.11
CA ALA A 67 9.03 21.37 -1.39
C ALA A 67 7.84 20.59 -1.96
N GLY A 68 6.85 20.32 -1.11
CA GLY A 68 5.60 19.68 -1.52
C GLY A 68 4.53 19.74 -0.43
N THR A 69 3.38 19.13 -0.71
CA THR A 69 2.28 19.00 0.26
C THR A 69 1.98 17.52 0.52
N LEU A 70 2.12 17.10 1.78
CA LEU A 70 1.72 15.80 2.31
C LEU A 70 0.24 15.84 2.70
N LEU A 71 -0.49 14.81 2.32
CA LEU A 71 -1.92 14.63 2.57
C LEU A 71 -2.14 13.44 3.48
N HIS A 72 -2.96 13.62 4.51
CA HIS A 72 -3.48 12.52 5.33
C HIS A 72 -4.94 12.28 4.98
N ILE A 73 -5.27 11.06 4.60
CA ILE A 73 -6.59 10.67 4.11
C ILE A 73 -7.09 9.51 4.95
N ASN A 74 -8.32 9.60 5.45
CA ASN A 74 -8.94 8.48 6.15
C ASN A 74 -9.43 7.43 5.13
N VAL A 75 -9.16 6.16 5.38
CA VAL A 75 -9.50 5.05 4.46
C VAL A 75 -11.01 4.91 4.26
N ASP A 76 -11.80 5.04 5.34
CA ASP A 76 -13.26 4.83 5.32
C ASP A 76 -14.03 6.08 4.85
N ARG A 77 -13.45 7.26 5.07
CA ARG A 77 -13.97 8.55 4.61
C ARG A 77 -12.87 9.34 3.90
N PRO A 78 -12.64 9.07 2.60
CA PRO A 78 -11.57 9.73 1.83
C PRO A 78 -11.80 11.22 1.59
N TYR A 79 -13.05 11.67 1.68
CA TYR A 79 -13.44 13.06 1.52
C TYR A 79 -14.32 13.53 2.69
N PRO A 80 -14.04 14.73 3.27
CA PRO A 80 -12.91 15.62 2.96
C PRO A 80 -11.56 15.04 3.39
N VAL A 81 -10.46 15.52 2.78
CA VAL A 81 -9.09 15.17 3.21
C VAL A 81 -8.91 15.57 4.67
N ARG A 82 -8.36 14.68 5.51
CA ARG A 82 -8.26 14.87 6.96
C ARG A 82 -7.32 16.04 7.31
N SER A 83 -6.15 16.07 6.70
CA SER A 83 -5.20 17.17 6.87
C SER A 83 -4.26 17.30 5.67
N ARG A 84 -3.68 18.49 5.53
CA ARG A 84 -2.65 18.82 4.55
C ARG A 84 -1.50 19.51 5.26
N VAL A 85 -0.28 19.12 4.96
CA VAL A 85 0.92 19.64 5.61
C VAL A 85 1.95 19.95 4.52
N ASP A 86 2.35 21.21 4.44
CA ASP A 86 3.44 21.60 3.56
C ASP A 86 4.77 21.19 4.17
N PHE A 87 5.67 20.69 3.33
CA PHE A 87 6.98 20.22 3.77
C PHE A 87 8.09 20.65 2.81
N VAL A 88 9.32 20.58 3.30
CA VAL A 88 10.54 20.59 2.50
C VAL A 88 11.34 19.34 2.85
N ALA A 89 11.63 18.51 1.83
CA ALA A 89 12.50 17.37 1.94
C ALA A 89 13.94 17.77 1.61
N GLU A 90 14.89 17.34 2.44
CA GLU A 90 16.32 17.38 2.16
C GLU A 90 16.75 16.01 1.62
N CYS A 91 17.06 15.97 0.33
CA CYS A 91 17.36 14.77 -0.45
C CYS A 91 18.80 14.25 -0.28
N ALA A 92 19.52 14.74 0.72
CA ALA A 92 20.82 14.20 1.13
C ALA A 92 20.64 12.89 1.92
N THR A 93 21.75 12.19 2.22
CA THR A 93 21.73 11.01 3.10
C THR A 93 22.42 11.36 4.42
N PRO A 94 21.75 11.23 5.58
CA PRO A 94 20.37 10.76 5.77
C PRO A 94 19.34 11.77 5.26
N MET A 95 18.19 11.25 4.81
CA MET A 95 17.09 12.09 4.35
C MET A 95 16.39 12.73 5.54
N ARG A 96 16.04 14.01 5.40
CA ARG A 96 15.35 14.77 6.44
C ARG A 96 14.17 15.52 5.86
N LEU A 97 13.24 15.92 6.72
CA LEU A 97 12.05 16.66 6.32
C LEU A 97 11.76 17.76 7.34
N ALA A 98 11.40 18.93 6.84
CA ALA A 98 10.95 20.05 7.65
C ALA A 98 9.49 20.38 7.32
N ILE A 99 8.69 20.64 8.34
CA ILE A 99 7.31 21.12 8.18
C ILE A 99 7.33 22.62 7.96
N ARG A 100 6.68 23.07 6.89
CA ARG A 100 6.55 24.51 6.59
C ARG A 100 5.24 25.04 7.14
N THR A 101 5.35 26.08 7.97
CA THR A 101 4.21 26.89 8.40
C THR A 101 4.18 28.16 7.55
N GLY A 102 3.17 28.34 6.71
CA GLY A 102 3.08 29.48 5.78
C GLY A 102 2.24 29.19 4.54
N ARG A 103 2.18 30.15 3.59
CA ARG A 103 1.49 29.92 2.32
C ARG A 103 2.34 29.08 1.39
N ALA A 104 1.68 28.14 0.70
CA ALA A 104 2.36 27.24 -0.21
C ALA A 104 3.11 27.94 -1.36
N SER A 105 2.62 29.12 -1.75
CA SER A 105 3.12 29.95 -2.85
C SER A 105 4.46 30.64 -2.58
N ASP A 106 4.86 30.75 -1.32
CA ASP A 106 6.05 31.52 -0.95
C ASP A 106 7.29 30.63 -1.05
N ARG A 107 8.39 31.17 -1.60
CA ARG A 107 9.66 30.44 -1.66
C ARG A 107 10.08 30.11 -0.23
N ALA A 108 10.29 28.82 0.06
CA ALA A 108 10.61 28.38 1.40
C ALA A 108 11.97 28.94 1.86
N PRO A 109 12.04 29.63 3.01
CA PRO A 109 13.30 30.13 3.58
C PRO A 109 14.05 28.97 4.25
N LEU A 110 14.89 28.27 3.47
CA LEU A 110 15.56 27.04 3.90
C LEU A 110 16.33 27.17 5.22
N GLU A 111 16.97 28.32 5.45
CA GLU A 111 17.79 28.58 6.64
C GLU A 111 16.99 28.66 7.95
N SER A 112 15.68 28.93 7.87
CA SER A 112 14.82 29.01 9.06
C SER A 112 13.99 27.75 9.29
N LEU A 113 14.17 26.71 8.46
CA LEU A 113 13.43 25.46 8.60
C LEU A 113 14.13 24.53 9.59
N GLU A 114 13.33 23.92 10.47
CA GLU A 114 13.79 22.88 11.38
C GLU A 114 13.61 21.52 10.71
N PHE A 115 14.73 20.92 10.30
CA PHE A 115 14.74 19.59 9.69
C PHE A 115 14.83 18.50 10.74
N SER A 116 13.92 17.53 10.67
CA SER A 116 13.93 16.33 11.49
C SER A 116 14.17 15.08 10.65
N ASP A 117 14.64 14.02 11.30
CA ASP A 117 14.74 12.71 10.67
C ASP A 117 13.36 12.24 10.22
N VAL A 118 13.32 11.63 9.04
CA VAL A 118 12.08 11.05 8.51
C VAL A 118 11.77 9.74 9.21
N SER A 119 10.47 9.48 9.41
CA SER A 119 9.95 8.27 10.02
C SER A 119 9.03 7.51 9.06
N TRP A 120 8.99 6.19 9.23
CA TRP A 120 8.15 5.33 8.42
C TRP A 120 6.68 5.42 8.83
N LEU A 121 6.39 5.54 10.13
CA LEU A 121 5.02 5.41 10.65
C LEU A 121 4.18 6.70 10.55
N ASP A 122 4.81 7.84 10.31
CA ASP A 122 4.13 9.13 10.09
C ASP A 122 4.07 9.54 8.60
N GLY A 123 4.55 8.67 7.70
CA GLY A 123 4.56 8.89 6.26
C GLY A 123 5.58 9.92 5.76
N SER A 124 6.37 10.55 6.64
CA SER A 124 7.37 11.54 6.25
C SER A 124 8.49 10.95 5.40
N TRP A 125 8.91 9.70 5.68
CA TRP A 125 9.88 8.99 4.84
C TRP A 125 9.35 8.82 3.42
N ALA A 126 8.12 8.33 3.27
CA ALA A 126 7.53 8.07 1.96
C ALA A 126 7.34 9.37 1.17
N ALA A 127 6.92 10.44 1.86
CA ALA A 127 6.77 11.76 1.25
C ALA A 127 8.11 12.33 0.74
N ALA A 128 9.15 12.26 1.57
CA ALA A 128 10.47 12.76 1.23
C ALA A 128 11.11 11.94 0.10
N GLU A 129 11.09 10.60 0.20
CA GLU A 129 11.61 9.70 -0.84
C GLU A 129 10.89 9.95 -2.17
N PHE A 130 9.56 10.04 -2.14
CA PHE A 130 8.77 10.32 -3.35
C PHE A 130 9.11 11.66 -3.98
N ALA A 131 9.23 12.73 -3.17
CA ALA A 131 9.56 14.06 -3.66
C ALA A 131 10.96 14.08 -4.31
N CYS A 132 11.95 13.47 -3.65
CA CYS A 132 13.32 13.41 -4.15
C CYS A 132 13.45 12.56 -5.42
N GLU A 133 12.79 11.40 -5.49
CA GLU A 133 12.88 10.52 -6.67
C GLU A 133 12.03 11.02 -7.83
N SER A 134 10.83 11.54 -7.58
CA SER A 134 9.95 12.05 -8.63
C SER A 134 10.51 13.29 -9.32
N THR A 135 11.24 14.15 -8.60
CA THR A 135 11.90 15.31 -9.22
C THR A 135 13.12 14.92 -10.07
N ARG A 136 13.81 13.83 -9.71
CA ARG A 136 14.88 13.22 -10.53
C ARG A 136 14.33 12.51 -11.76
N GLN A 137 13.15 11.91 -11.66
CA GLN A 137 12.54 11.09 -12.71
C GLN A 137 11.03 11.40 -12.91
N PRO A 138 10.64 12.60 -13.40
CA PRO A 138 9.24 13.03 -13.43
C PRO A 138 8.30 12.09 -14.19
N GLY A 139 8.78 11.48 -15.28
CA GLY A 139 8.01 10.52 -16.08
C GLY A 139 7.68 9.20 -15.37
N ARG A 140 8.27 8.94 -14.20
CA ARG A 140 8.08 7.73 -13.40
C ARG A 140 7.34 7.96 -12.08
N ALA A 141 6.89 9.18 -11.79
CA ALA A 141 6.26 9.50 -10.51
C ALA A 141 5.11 8.54 -10.14
N ALA A 142 4.19 8.24 -11.07
CA ALA A 142 3.09 7.30 -10.80
C ALA A 142 3.58 5.86 -10.51
N GLN A 143 4.66 5.43 -11.16
CA GLN A 143 5.27 4.12 -10.91
C GLN A 143 5.97 4.09 -9.54
N LEU A 144 6.70 5.15 -9.19
CA LEU A 144 7.35 5.31 -7.89
C LEU A 144 6.33 5.26 -6.75
N ALA A 145 5.23 6.01 -6.87
CA ALA A 145 4.15 5.99 -5.89
C ALA A 145 3.55 4.59 -5.71
N ARG A 146 3.29 3.90 -6.82
CA ARG A 146 2.80 2.53 -6.83
C ARG A 146 3.78 1.56 -6.14
N GLU A 147 5.06 1.66 -6.46
CA GLU A 147 6.12 0.85 -5.86
C GLU A 147 6.24 1.09 -4.36
N MET A 148 6.18 2.35 -3.91
CA MET A 148 6.18 2.70 -2.48
C MET A 148 4.95 2.16 -1.76
N TYR A 149 3.77 2.30 -2.37
CA TYR A 149 2.54 1.80 -1.78
C TYR A 149 2.53 0.27 -1.66
N GLU A 150 3.02 -0.44 -2.67
CA GLU A 150 2.95 -1.90 -2.71
C GLU A 150 4.10 -2.59 -1.98
N ARG A 151 5.31 -2.05 -2.11
CA ARG A 151 6.56 -2.68 -1.67
C ARG A 151 7.44 -1.76 -0.82
N GLY A 152 7.08 -0.49 -0.64
CA GLY A 152 7.81 0.40 0.25
C GLY A 152 7.93 -0.19 1.65
N GLY A 153 9.12 -0.02 2.22
CA GLY A 153 9.46 -0.37 3.59
C GLY A 153 10.86 0.11 3.92
N PRO A 154 11.25 0.10 5.20
CA PRO A 154 12.63 0.29 5.62
C PRO A 154 13.59 -0.68 4.89
N PRO A 155 14.85 -0.31 4.64
CA PRO A 155 15.79 -1.14 3.85
C PRO A 155 16.05 -2.55 4.43
N ASP A 156 15.92 -2.73 5.74
CA ASP A 156 16.10 -3.99 6.46
C ASP A 156 14.79 -4.79 6.61
N THR A 157 13.78 -4.52 5.79
CA THR A 157 12.50 -5.22 5.86
C THR A 157 12.65 -6.71 5.57
N GLU A 158 12.28 -7.53 6.54
CA GLU A 158 12.10 -8.97 6.40
C GLU A 158 10.62 -9.29 6.09
N VAL A 159 10.36 -10.45 5.47
CA VAL A 159 9.01 -10.90 5.11
C VAL A 159 8.82 -12.36 5.52
N VAL A 160 7.66 -12.64 6.12
CA VAL A 160 7.16 -14.00 6.38
C VAL A 160 5.72 -14.13 5.91
N TYR A 161 5.33 -15.33 5.53
CA TYR A 161 4.00 -15.68 5.07
C TYR A 161 3.40 -16.70 6.02
N CYS A 162 2.30 -16.34 6.67
CA CYS A 162 1.71 -17.14 7.73
C CYS A 162 0.37 -17.75 7.29
N ASP A 163 0.22 -19.04 7.55
CA ASP A 163 -1.03 -19.77 7.44
C ASP A 163 -1.72 -19.75 8.81
N LEU A 164 -2.94 -19.21 8.86
CA LEU A 164 -3.66 -18.92 10.11
C LEU A 164 -4.89 -19.83 10.26
N GLN A 165 -4.97 -20.53 11.37
CA GLN A 165 -6.09 -21.38 11.76
C GLN A 165 -6.80 -20.74 12.96
N PRO A 166 -8.11 -20.43 12.87
CA PRO A 166 -8.91 -20.05 14.02
C PRO A 166 -8.96 -21.18 15.04
N ASP A 167 -8.98 -20.84 16.33
CA ASP A 167 -9.14 -21.85 17.37
C ASP A 167 -10.46 -22.61 17.21
N GLY A 168 -10.42 -23.94 17.37
CA GLY A 168 -11.57 -24.82 17.16
C GLY A 168 -12.04 -25.03 15.70
N SER A 169 -11.34 -24.46 14.70
CA SER A 169 -11.67 -24.64 13.27
C SER A 169 -10.64 -25.52 12.55
N THR A 170 -11.03 -26.15 11.44
CA THR A 170 -10.10 -26.81 10.49
C THR A 170 -9.78 -25.94 9.27
N GLU A 171 -10.44 -24.79 9.15
CA GLU A 171 -10.20 -23.86 8.06
C GLU A 171 -8.89 -23.11 8.26
N VAL A 172 -8.08 -23.02 7.21
CA VAL A 172 -6.79 -22.32 7.25
C VAL A 172 -6.80 -21.20 6.24
N ARG A 173 -6.64 -19.96 6.74
CA ARG A 173 -6.38 -18.79 5.90
C ARG A 173 -4.91 -18.77 5.54
N LYS A 174 -4.60 -19.01 4.26
CA LYS A 174 -3.22 -19.15 3.81
C LYS A 174 -2.56 -17.85 3.40
N GLY A 175 -1.25 -17.80 3.55
CA GLY A 175 -0.39 -16.81 2.88
C GLY A 175 -0.56 -15.37 3.36
N VAL A 176 -0.86 -15.15 4.64
CA VAL A 176 -0.89 -13.80 5.20
C VAL A 176 0.53 -13.25 5.23
N GLU A 177 0.79 -12.21 4.43
CA GLU A 177 2.09 -11.56 4.40
C GLU A 177 2.26 -10.68 5.63
N VAL A 178 3.35 -10.90 6.37
CA VAL A 178 3.81 -10.06 7.46
C VAL A 178 5.20 -9.57 7.13
N ARG A 179 5.35 -8.25 7.01
CA ARG A 179 6.62 -7.57 6.79
C ARG A 179 7.05 -6.89 8.08
N PHE A 180 8.33 -6.89 8.41
CA PHE A 180 8.80 -6.22 9.62
C PHE A 180 10.23 -5.70 9.47
N SER A 181 10.55 -4.63 10.19
CA SER A 181 11.89 -4.03 10.23
C SER A 181 12.30 -3.85 11.69
N PRO A 182 13.39 -4.51 12.13
CA PRO A 182 13.95 -4.28 13.46
C PRO A 182 14.44 -2.85 13.67
N SER A 183 15.14 -2.25 12.69
CA SER A 183 15.72 -0.91 12.85
C SER A 183 14.67 0.19 12.95
N ALA A 184 13.55 0.06 12.22
CA ALA A 184 12.44 1.00 12.27
C ALA A 184 11.37 0.62 13.30
N ASN A 185 11.54 -0.51 14.01
CA ASN A 185 10.54 -1.10 14.91
C ASN A 185 9.13 -1.12 14.29
N ALA A 186 9.05 -1.50 13.02
CA ALA A 186 7.85 -1.36 12.21
C ALA A 186 7.34 -2.73 11.75
N VAL A 187 6.02 -2.89 11.70
CA VAL A 187 5.35 -4.11 11.25
C VAL A 187 4.27 -3.77 10.24
N SER A 188 4.13 -4.57 9.20
CA SER A 188 3.05 -4.51 8.23
C SER A 188 2.40 -5.86 8.03
N VAL A 189 1.08 -5.86 7.84
CA VAL A 189 0.31 -7.05 7.44
C VAL A 189 -0.40 -6.74 6.13
N ASN A 190 -0.19 -7.57 5.11
CA ASN A 190 -0.77 -7.40 3.77
C ASN A 190 -0.64 -5.96 3.23
N ARG A 191 0.55 -5.38 3.34
CA ARG A 191 0.91 -4.01 2.91
C ARG A 191 0.35 -2.85 3.76
N GLN A 192 -0.37 -3.13 4.85
CA GLN A 192 -0.77 -2.11 5.81
C GLN A 192 0.26 -2.05 6.93
N TRP A 193 0.93 -0.92 7.12
CA TRP A 193 1.81 -0.70 8.26
C TRP A 193 0.98 -0.42 9.52
N LEU A 194 1.46 -0.89 10.67
CA LEU A 194 0.75 -0.84 11.93
C LEU A 194 1.51 0.04 12.93
N SER A 195 0.87 1.06 13.49
CA SER A 195 1.49 1.88 14.54
C SER A 195 1.72 1.10 15.85
N SER A 196 0.97 0.01 16.05
CA SER A 196 1.07 -0.87 17.22
C SER A 196 2.13 -1.98 17.09
N GLY A 197 2.95 -1.94 16.03
CA GLY A 197 4.00 -2.92 15.79
C GLY A 197 5.17 -2.78 16.78
N SER A 198 5.78 -3.91 17.12
CA SER A 198 7.07 -3.95 17.79
C SER A 198 7.88 -5.18 17.35
N VAL A 199 9.19 -5.00 17.22
CA VAL A 199 10.11 -6.02 16.72
C VAL A 199 11.29 -6.14 17.69
N THR A 200 11.51 -7.35 18.20
CA THR A 200 12.70 -7.71 19.00
C THR A 200 13.50 -8.78 18.28
N ALA A 201 14.65 -9.18 18.83
CA ALA A 201 15.46 -10.27 18.29
C ALA A 201 14.67 -11.58 18.12
N ASP A 202 13.74 -11.86 19.03
CA ASP A 202 13.05 -13.15 19.10
C ASP A 202 11.60 -13.09 18.62
N GLU A 203 10.98 -11.91 18.64
CA GLU A 203 9.53 -11.78 18.46
C GLU A 203 9.14 -10.58 17.60
N VAL A 204 8.13 -10.79 16.74
CA VAL A 204 7.36 -9.71 16.11
C VAL A 204 5.99 -9.67 16.77
N ARG A 205 5.58 -8.51 17.30
CA ARG A 205 4.31 -8.32 17.99
C ARG A 205 3.53 -7.17 17.41
N PHE A 206 2.23 -7.34 17.22
CA PHE A 206 1.35 -6.28 16.69
C PHE A 206 -0.12 -6.49 17.07
N GLY A 207 -0.93 -5.45 16.91
CA GLY A 207 -2.37 -5.46 17.18
C GLY A 207 -2.73 -4.89 18.55
N ALA A 208 -3.74 -4.01 18.58
CA ALA A 208 -4.15 -3.28 19.78
C ALA A 208 -5.19 -4.04 20.64
N ASN A 209 -6.24 -4.57 20.03
CA ASN A 209 -7.36 -5.22 20.74
C ASN A 209 -7.17 -6.73 20.94
N SER A 210 -6.16 -7.30 20.29
CA SER A 210 -5.76 -8.70 20.37
C SER A 210 -4.33 -8.75 19.88
N VAL A 211 -3.47 -9.48 20.58
CA VAL A 211 -2.03 -9.45 20.34
C VAL A 211 -1.65 -10.59 19.42
N TRP A 212 -1.11 -10.25 18.25
CA TRP A 212 -0.39 -11.19 17.40
C TRP A 212 1.06 -11.27 17.85
N ARG A 213 1.61 -12.48 17.88
CA ARG A 213 3.00 -12.77 18.21
C ARG A 213 3.54 -13.75 17.18
N ILE A 214 4.68 -13.43 16.59
CA ILE A 214 5.42 -14.33 15.70
C ILE A 214 6.76 -14.60 16.36
N ASN A 215 7.07 -15.87 16.61
CA ASN A 215 8.43 -16.25 16.98
C ASN A 215 9.32 -16.22 15.74
N ARG A 216 10.37 -15.39 15.74
CA ARG A 216 11.23 -15.18 14.56
C ARG A 216 12.11 -16.39 14.21
N GLN A 217 12.34 -17.27 15.18
CA GLN A 217 13.17 -18.47 15.01
C GLN A 217 12.30 -19.69 14.69
N ALA A 218 11.28 -19.95 15.51
CA ALA A 218 10.38 -21.09 15.34
C ALA A 218 9.39 -20.90 14.18
N LEU A 219 9.19 -19.65 13.73
CA LEU A 219 8.23 -19.27 12.70
C LEU A 219 6.81 -19.78 12.99
N ASP A 220 6.40 -19.71 14.26
CA ASP A 220 5.01 -19.88 14.66
C ASP A 220 4.34 -18.52 14.84
N ILE A 221 3.03 -18.48 14.62
CA ILE A 221 2.23 -17.29 14.86
C ILE A 221 1.06 -17.63 15.76
N ARG A 222 0.75 -16.71 16.69
CA ARG A 222 -0.40 -16.83 17.58
C ARG A 222 -1.10 -15.49 17.70
N ARG A 223 -2.43 -15.53 17.80
CA ARG A 223 -3.24 -14.39 18.21
C ARG A 223 -3.90 -14.73 19.52
N SER A 224 -3.75 -13.85 20.51
CA SER A 224 -4.47 -13.98 21.78
C SER A 224 -5.43 -12.81 22.01
N ALA A 225 -6.56 -13.10 22.64
CA ALA A 225 -7.44 -12.09 23.21
C ALA A 225 -6.73 -11.34 24.35
N PRO A 226 -7.25 -10.18 24.80
CA PRO A 226 -6.71 -9.48 25.97
C PRO A 226 -6.65 -10.35 27.23
N GLY A 227 -7.57 -11.29 27.37
CA GLY A 227 -7.61 -12.27 28.48
C GLY A 227 -6.65 -13.46 28.33
N GLY A 228 -5.82 -13.51 27.27
CA GLY A 228 -4.84 -14.56 27.03
C GLY A 228 -5.36 -15.77 26.24
N GLU A 229 -6.67 -15.91 26.07
CA GLU A 229 -7.28 -16.95 25.24
C GLU A 229 -6.72 -16.94 23.82
N MET A 230 -6.39 -18.12 23.31
CA MET A 230 -5.89 -18.26 21.94
C MET A 230 -7.05 -18.14 20.96
N LEU A 231 -6.94 -17.20 20.03
CA LEU A 231 -7.95 -16.99 18.99
C LEU A 231 -7.53 -17.61 17.66
N PHE A 232 -6.23 -17.57 17.37
CA PHE A 232 -5.64 -18.13 16.16
C PHE A 232 -4.26 -18.69 16.46
N SER A 233 -3.88 -19.73 15.73
CA SER A 233 -2.52 -20.25 15.68
C SER A 233 -2.12 -20.55 14.23
N GLY A 234 -0.83 -20.73 13.99
CA GLY A 234 -0.34 -20.93 12.64
C GLY A 234 1.15 -21.15 12.56
N LEU A 235 1.59 -21.45 11.33
CA LEU A 235 2.99 -21.55 10.96
C LEU A 235 3.28 -20.51 9.87
N CYS A 236 4.48 -19.99 9.89
CA CYS A 236 4.99 -19.05 8.91
C CYS A 236 6.15 -19.67 8.11
N ASP A 237 6.31 -19.23 6.88
CA ASP A 237 7.46 -19.54 6.03
C ASP A 237 8.05 -18.22 5.50
N ARG A 238 9.35 -18.19 5.25
CA ARG A 238 10.02 -17.03 4.62
C ARG A 238 9.81 -17.03 3.11
N ARG A 239 9.35 -18.14 2.54
CA ARG A 239 9.05 -18.28 1.11
C ARG A 239 7.61 -17.88 0.84
N ALA A 240 7.43 -17.11 -0.22
CA ALA A 240 6.10 -16.77 -0.70
C ALA A 240 5.31 -18.05 -1.05
N PRO A 241 4.00 -18.10 -0.73
CA PRO A 241 3.15 -19.20 -1.15
C PRO A 241 3.08 -19.24 -2.68
N ALA A 242 2.95 -20.44 -3.25
CA ALA A 242 2.77 -20.59 -4.69
C ALA A 242 1.54 -19.81 -5.14
N LEU A 243 1.71 -18.92 -6.12
CA LEU A 243 0.61 -18.23 -6.80
C LEU A 243 -0.34 -19.31 -7.36
N ARG A 244 -1.59 -19.31 -6.88
CA ARG A 244 -2.66 -20.17 -7.38
C ARG A 244 -3.47 -19.44 -8.44
#